data_AF-R7ZZ06-F1
#
_entry.id   AF-R7ZZ06-F1
#
_cell.length_a   1.000
_cell.length_b   1.000
_cell.length_c   1.000
_cell.angle_alpha   90.00
_cell.angle_beta   90.00
_cell.angle_gamma   90.00
#
_symmetry.space_group_name_H-M   'P 1'
#
loop_
_entity.id
_entity.type
_entity.pdbx_description
1 polymer ?
#
loop_
_entity_poly.entity_id
_entity_poly.type
_entity_poly.pdbx_seq_one_letter_code
_entity_poly.pdbx_strand_id
1 'polypeptide(L)' 'MYQEMQIRNYSPRSIENYISQVASVSGHFGKSPEKISISELKEYLFHKVETKNLSASSVNQTISAFKILFTDVLGRE' A
#
# COMPACT_ATOMS: atom_id res chain seq x y z
N MET A 1 -2.74 10.50 3.29
CA MET A 1 -2.16 9.28 3.92
C MET A 1 -1.31 9.60 5.14
N TYR A 2 -0.24 10.39 5.02
CA TYR A 2 0.59 10.77 6.19
C TYR A 2 -0.26 11.33 7.35
N GLN A 3 -1.07 12.35 7.07
CA GLN A 3 -1.95 12.97 8.07
C GLN A 3 -2.91 11.96 8.71
N GLU A 4 -3.62 11.16 7.91
CA GLU A 4 -4.53 10.11 8.40
C GLU A 4 -3.84 9.12 9.35
N MET A 5 -2.65 8.66 8.99
CA MET A 5 -1.89 7.73 9.83
C MET A 5 -1.35 8.41 11.09
N GLN A 6 -0.92 9.67 11.00
CA GLN A 6 -0.45 10.43 12.16
C GLN A 6 -1.59 10.67 13.17
N ILE A 7 -2.79 11.01 12.72
CA ILE A 7 -3.98 11.19 13.58
C ILE A 7 -4.31 9.90 14.34
N ARG A 8 -4.07 8.74 13.72
CA ARG A 8 -4.24 7.41 14.31
C ARG A 8 -3.06 6.96 15.19
N ASN A 9 -2.11 7.85 15.45
CA ASN A 9 -0.95 7.62 16.31
C ASN A 9 -0.03 6.47 15.82
N TYR A 10 0.08 6.29 14.50
CA TYR A 10 1.07 5.37 13.93
C TYR A 10 2.49 5.90 14.19
N SER A 11 3.43 4.98 14.45
CA SER A 11 4.83 5.36 14.58
C SER A 11 5.37 5.97 13.28
N PRO A 12 6.31 6.93 13.33
CA PRO A 12 6.93 7.50 12.13
C PRO A 12 7.46 6.42 11.17
N ARG A 13 8.07 5.37 11.73
CA ARG A 13 8.58 4.24 10.98
C ARG A 13 7.49 3.48 10.22
N SER A 14 6.32 3.29 10.83
CA SER A 14 5.18 2.64 10.18
C SER A 14 4.64 3.50 9.04
N ILE A 15 4.57 4.82 9.24
CA ILE A 15 4.10 5.77 8.22
C ILE A 15 5.03 5.72 7.00
N GLU A 16 6.34 5.87 7.20
CA GLU A 16 7.33 5.77 6.12
C GLU A 16 7.22 4.46 5.35
N ASN A 17 7.12 3.34 6.06
CA ASN A 17 7.04 2.03 5.45
C ASN A 17 5.75 1.83 4.63
N TYR A 18 4.62 2.35 5.11
CA TYR A 18 3.36 2.27 4.38
C TYR A 18 3.38 3.13 3.11
N ILE A 19 3.89 4.37 3.21
CA ILE A 19 4.07 5.27 2.07
C ILE A 19 5.01 4.64 1.04
N SER A 20 6.13 4.06 1.48
CA SER A 20 7.08 3.38 0.60
C SER A 20 6.47 2.18 -0.15
N GLN A 21 5.60 1.41 0.50
CA GLN A 21 4.92 0.30 -0.15
C GLN A 21 3.93 0.78 -1.21
N VAL A 22 3.14 1.82 -0.90
CA VAL A 22 2.22 2.44 -1.86
C VAL A 22 2.98 3.01 -3.06
N ALA A 23 4.10 3.69 -2.83
CA ALA A 23 4.96 4.21 -3.88
C ALA A 23 5.54 3.08 -4.77
N SER A 24 5.92 1.95 -4.17
CA SER A 24 6.49 0.81 -4.90
C SER A 24 5.47 0.17 -5.86
N VAL A 25 4.23 0.00 -5.42
CA VAL A 25 3.14 -0.49 -6.28
C VAL A 25 2.83 0.51 -7.39
N SER A 26 2.73 1.80 -7.04
CA SER A 26 2.48 2.88 -7.99
C SER A 26 3.55 2.96 -9.08
N GLY A 27 4.82 2.85 -8.67
CA GLY A 27 5.96 2.84 -9.58
C GLY A 27 6.00 1.62 -10.50
N HIS A 28 5.52 0.46 -10.05
CA HIS A 28 5.44 -0.74 -10.89
C HIS A 28 4.47 -0.58 -12.06
N PHE A 29 3.32 0.06 -11.83
CA PHE A 29 2.31 0.29 -12.87
C PHE A 29 2.43 1.65 -13.58
N GLY A 30 3.31 2.54 -13.13
CA GLY A 30 3.41 3.91 -13.65
C GLY A 30 2.15 4.74 -13.43
N LYS A 31 1.38 4.44 -12.38
CA LYS A 31 0.09 5.07 -12.07
C LYS A 31 0.16 5.82 -10.76
N SER A 32 -0.62 6.90 -10.64
CA SER A 32 -0.89 7.50 -9.32
C SER A 32 -1.48 6.42 -8.40
N PRO A 33 -1.12 6.39 -7.10
CA PRO A 33 -1.63 5.40 -6.15
C PRO A 33 -3.17 5.36 -6.09
N GLU A 34 -3.83 6.49 -6.34
CA GLU A 34 -5.30 6.57 -6.42
C GLU A 34 -5.86 5.86 -7.67
N LYS A 35 -5.08 5.61 -8.71
CA LYS A 35 -5.54 4.95 -9.94
C LYS A 35 -5.28 3.45 -9.96
N ILE A 36 -4.64 2.92 -8.92
CA ILE A 36 -4.43 1.48 -8.77
C ILE A 36 -5.75 0.80 -8.44
N SER A 37 -6.09 -0.23 -9.19
CA SER A 37 -7.25 -1.10 -8.91
C SER A 37 -6.89 -2.22 -7.93
N ILE A 38 -7.91 -2.84 -7.32
CA ILE A 38 -7.72 -4.01 -6.45
C ILE A 38 -7.07 -5.17 -7.21
N SER A 39 -7.44 -5.36 -8.48
CA SER A 39 -6.88 -6.43 -9.32
C SER A 39 -5.39 -6.23 -9.56
N GLU A 40 -4.96 -5.01 -9.89
CA GLU A 40 -3.53 -4.68 -10.07
C GLU A 40 -2.73 -4.81 -8.77
N LEU A 41 -3.31 -4.41 -7.63
CA LEU A 41 -2.67 -4.62 -6.34
C LEU A 41 -2.43 -6.12 -6.07
N LYS A 42 -3.44 -6.97 -6.35
CA LYS A 42 -3.32 -8.43 -6.20
C LYS A 42 -2.30 -9.03 -7.16
N GLU A 43 -2.28 -8.58 -8.41
CA GLU A 43 -1.31 -8.99 -9.41
C GLU A 43 0.12 -8.67 -8.98
N TYR A 44 0.36 -7.44 -8.50
CA TYR A 44 1.66 -7.03 -7.97
C TYR A 44 2.09 -7.90 -6.80
N LEU A 45 1.20 -8.13 -5.82
CA LEU A 45 1.53 -8.93 -4.64
C LEU A 45 1.81 -10.38 -5.02
N PHE A 46 1.02 -10.97 -5.91
CA PHE A 46 1.26 -12.31 -6.44
C PHE A 46 2.62 -12.41 -7.11
N HIS A 47 2.92 -11.50 -8.04
CA HIS A 47 4.21 -11.43 -8.72
C HIS A 47 5.38 -11.28 -7.73
N LYS A 48 5.24 -10.45 -6.68
CA LYS A 48 6.29 -10.26 -5.67
C LYS A 48 6.50 -11.47 -4.77
N VAL A 49 5.44 -12.19 -4.43
CA VAL A 49 5.55 -13.44 -3.66
C VAL A 49 6.28 -14.48 -4.51
N GLU A 50 5.88 -14.65 -5.77
CA GLU A 50 6.47 -15.64 -6.67
C GLU A 50 7.94 -15.33 -6.99
N THR A 51 8.27 -14.07 -7.31
CA THR A 51 9.61 -13.71 -7.82
C THR A 51 10.60 -13.27 -6.76
N LYS A 52 10.13 -12.75 -5.61
CA LYS A 52 11.00 -12.11 -4.61
C LYS A 52 10.80 -12.64 -3.19
N ASN A 53 10.04 -13.72 -3.00
CA ASN A 53 9.75 -14.30 -1.68
C ASN A 53 9.32 -13.25 -0.66
N LEU A 54 8.43 -12.35 -1.08
CA LEU A 54 7.93 -11.30 -0.21
C LEU A 54 7.29 -11.92 1.04
N SER A 55 7.71 -11.46 2.22
CA SER A 55 7.19 -12.02 3.47
C SER A 55 5.68 -11.78 3.61
N ALA A 56 4.97 -12.67 4.30
CA ALA A 56 3.56 -12.49 4.61
C ALA A 56 3.30 -11.17 5.35
N SER A 57 4.22 -10.74 6.22
CA SER A 57 4.14 -9.45 6.91
C SER A 57 4.20 -8.27 5.94
N SER A 58 5.09 -8.30 4.95
CA SER A 58 5.18 -7.26 3.91
C SER A 58 3.93 -7.22 3.04
N VAL A 59 3.38 -8.39 2.66
CA VAL A 59 2.12 -8.47 1.92
C VAL A 59 0.99 -7.82 2.72
N ASN A 60 0.84 -8.19 4.00
CA ASN A 60 -0.18 -7.64 4.88
C ASN A 60 -0.04 -6.12 5.06
N GLN A 61 1.18 -5.62 5.25
CA GLN A 61 1.42 -4.19 5.39
C GLN A 61 1.10 -3.43 4.09
N THR A 62 1.43 -3.98 2.92
CA THR A 62 1.06 -3.38 1.64
C THR A 62 -0.47 -3.31 1.50
N ILE A 63 -1.18 -4.40 1.81
CA ILE A 63 -2.65 -4.43 1.79
C ILE A 63 -3.24 -3.40 2.75
N SER A 64 -2.75 -3.34 4.00
CA SER A 64 -3.21 -2.37 4.99
C SER A 64 -2.96 -0.92 4.55
N ALA A 65 -1.80 -0.65 3.92
CA ALA A 65 -1.46 0.66 3.40
C ALA A 65 -2.45 1.10 2.30
N PHE A 66 -2.78 0.21 1.37
CA PHE A 66 -3.77 0.48 0.33
C PHE A 66 -5.20 0.59 0.87
N LYS A 67 -5.54 -0.16 1.91
CA LYS A 67 -6.84 -0.02 2.60
C LYS A 67 -7.00 1.38 3.20
N ILE A 68 -5.98 1.89 3.90
CA ILE A 68 -6.00 3.26 4.44
C ILE A 68 -6.12 4.28 3.30
N LEU A 69 -5.38 4.10 2.22
CA LEU A 69 -5.47 4.99 1.08
C LEU A 69 -6.89 5.01 0.47
N PHE A 70 -7.46 3.85 0.16
CA PHE A 70 -8.74 3.78 -0.54
C PHE A 70 -9.90 4.21 0.34
N THR A 71 -9.97 3.70 1.57
CA THR A 71 -11.10 3.97 2.47
C THR A 71 -10.94 5.30 3.17
N ASP A 72 -9.81 5.51 3.86
CA ASP A 72 -9.67 6.63 4.80
C ASP A 72 -9.22 7.93 4.12
N VAL A 73 -8.46 7.85 3.02
CA VAL A 73 -7.97 9.04 2.31
C VAL A 73 -8.85 9.40 1.11
N LEU A 74 -9.29 8.41 0.33
CA LEU A 74 -10.02 8.62 -0.91
C LEU A 74 -11.54 8.41 -0.80
N GLY A 75 -12.04 7.91 0.34
CA GLY A 75 -13.48 7.72 0.56
C GLY A 75 -14.12 6.71 -0.41
N ARG A 76 -13.38 5.69 -0.83
CA ARG A 76 -13.89 4.61 -1.69
C ARG A 76 -14.42 3.50 -0.79
N GLU A 77 -15.73 3.32 -0.81
CA GLU A 77 -16.42 2.16 -0.21
C GLU A 77 -16.50 0.99 -1.20
#